data_AF-A0A1G2EMX8-F1
#
_entry.id   AF-A0A1G2EMX8-F1
#
_cell.length_a   1.000
_cell.length_b   1.000
_cell.length_c   1.000
_cell.angle_alpha   90.00
_cell.angle_beta   90.00
_cell.angle_gamma   90.00
#
_symmetry.space_group_name_H-M   'P 1'
#
loop_
_entity.id
_entity.type
_entity.pdbx_description
1 polymer ?
#
loop_
_entity_poly.entity_id
_entity_poly.type
_entity_poly.pdbx_seq_one_letter_code
_entity_poly.pdbx_strand_id
1 'polypeptide(L)'
;MKPVISLFSSAVRPDLWMRLYKSLKKNDVPFEVIFVGDNPPKFKLPENCHFIYSETKPVQCVEIAARYATSEYIMPFADDCVFSPHALDNLLRAFKELNDEKIILSCRYVLFGKDIAEESARYWVREPNSPIMPAAGLMTKKMWKELGGIDRSFMSMFWDLDLAMRMYEIGGRVLLSKDAWIEEFHPWNKIIKKRPKIMQNKFIHKTASLCYQSVFRKGKKKTRLFMEHGLTTDRQLLDSFWVPKDPGFSGPVHCLNNAPEMGILSKKRLKPFFPFEEKHLLTITQGPKGRWR
;
A
#
# COMPACT_ATOMS: atom_id res chain seq x y z
N MET A 1 -6.68 25.53 7.49
CA MET A 1 -7.98 24.83 7.55
C MET A 1 -7.73 23.46 8.19
N LYS A 2 -8.61 22.96 9.06
CA LYS A 2 -8.44 21.63 9.66
C LYS A 2 -8.58 20.56 8.59
N PRO A 3 -7.66 19.59 8.47
CA PRO A 3 -7.78 18.53 7.46
C PRO A 3 -8.95 17.59 7.80
N VAL A 4 -9.62 17.11 6.75
CA VAL A 4 -10.71 16.13 6.81
C VAL A 4 -10.18 14.72 6.50
N ILE A 5 -9.16 14.62 5.65
CA ILE A 5 -8.48 13.37 5.31
C ILE A 5 -6.98 13.50 5.60
N SER A 6 -6.42 12.56 6.36
CA SER A 6 -4.98 12.40 6.51
C SER A 6 -4.49 11.28 5.59
N LEU A 7 -3.70 11.64 4.58
CA LEU A 7 -2.94 10.66 3.81
C LEU A 7 -1.65 10.35 4.55
N PHE A 8 -1.30 9.07 4.68
CA PHE A 8 -0.11 8.68 5.43
C PHE A 8 0.67 7.56 4.75
N SER A 9 1.99 7.61 4.82
CA SER A 9 2.85 6.61 4.19
C SER A 9 4.15 6.48 4.96
N SER A 10 4.69 5.27 4.91
CA SER A 10 6.12 5.07 5.07
C SER A 10 6.79 5.53 3.77
N ALA A 11 7.76 6.45 3.84
CA ALA A 11 8.18 7.23 2.68
C ALA A 11 9.68 7.49 2.67
N VAL A 12 10.33 7.16 1.56
CA VAL A 12 11.78 7.27 1.35
C VAL A 12 12.17 7.87 0.00
N ARG A 13 11.20 8.29 -0.82
CA ARG A 13 11.41 8.86 -2.15
C ARG A 13 11.00 10.34 -2.22
N PRO A 14 11.68 11.24 -1.50
CA PRO A 14 11.34 12.66 -1.47
C PRO A 14 11.31 13.33 -2.85
N ASP A 15 12.05 12.79 -3.83
CA ASP A 15 12.03 13.23 -5.22
C ASP A 15 10.65 13.06 -5.90
N LEU A 16 9.79 12.18 -5.39
CA LEU A 16 8.44 11.93 -5.92
C LEU A 16 7.33 12.70 -5.19
N TRP A 17 7.58 13.17 -3.97
CA TRP A 17 6.52 13.72 -3.11
C TRP A 17 5.84 14.97 -3.69
N MET A 18 6.58 15.85 -4.36
CA MET A 18 5.96 17.01 -5.01
C MET A 18 5.07 16.65 -6.19
N ARG A 19 5.34 15.51 -6.85
CA ARG A 19 4.48 15.02 -7.92
C ARG A 19 3.19 14.45 -7.35
N LEU A 20 3.28 13.63 -6.31
CA LEU A 20 2.13 13.16 -5.54
C LEU A 20 1.28 14.35 -5.09
N TYR A 21 1.89 15.33 -4.42
CA TYR A 21 1.19 16.51 -3.93
C TYR A 21 0.45 17.27 -5.04
N LYS A 22 1.10 17.48 -6.20
CA LYS A 22 0.48 18.10 -7.37
C LYS A 22 -0.74 17.34 -7.88
N SER A 23 -0.75 16.01 -7.79
CA SER A 23 -1.94 15.20 -8.17
C SER A 23 -3.11 15.41 -7.21
N LEU A 24 -2.82 15.67 -5.93
CA LEU A 24 -3.83 15.91 -4.89
C LEU A 24 -4.37 17.34 -4.87
N LYS A 25 -3.65 18.33 -5.42
CA LYS A 25 -4.07 19.75 -5.43
C LYS A 25 -5.40 20.02 -6.14
N LYS A 26 -5.91 19.08 -6.92
CA LYS A 26 -7.21 19.21 -7.59
C LYS A 26 -8.39 18.92 -6.67
N ASN A 27 -8.15 18.40 -5.47
CA ASN A 27 -9.23 18.13 -4.54
C ASN A 27 -9.67 19.41 -3.81
N ASP A 28 -10.97 19.52 -3.56
CA ASP A 28 -11.55 20.61 -2.76
C ASP A 28 -11.57 20.26 -1.27
N VAL A 29 -11.67 18.96 -0.94
CA VAL A 29 -11.62 18.49 0.44
C VAL A 29 -10.28 18.85 1.10
N PRO A 30 -10.30 19.45 2.31
CA PRO A 30 -9.08 19.73 3.05
C PRO A 30 -8.37 18.44 3.43
N PHE A 31 -7.07 18.34 3.12
CA PHE A 31 -6.26 17.17 3.43
C PHE A 31 -4.90 17.54 3.99
N GLU A 32 -4.28 16.59 4.70
CA GLU A 32 -2.88 16.61 5.06
C GLU A 32 -2.16 15.37 4.50
N VAL A 33 -0.84 15.46 4.32
CA VAL A 33 0.01 14.33 3.92
C VAL A 33 1.12 14.14 4.93
N ILE A 34 1.26 12.93 5.48
CA ILE A 34 2.23 12.60 6.51
C ILE A 34 3.21 11.57 5.94
N PHE A 35 4.46 11.99 5.78
CA PHE A 35 5.58 11.16 5.33
C PHE A 35 6.42 10.75 6.54
N VAL A 36 6.70 9.46 6.68
CA VAL A 36 7.56 8.95 7.76
C VAL A 36 8.63 8.03 7.19
N GLY A 37 9.89 8.33 7.49
CA GLY A 37 11.02 7.51 7.02
C GLY A 37 12.37 8.13 7.35
N ASP A 38 13.43 7.54 6.78
CA ASP A 38 14.82 7.88 7.08
C ASP A 38 15.48 8.83 6.06
N ASN A 39 14.76 9.19 4.99
CA ASN A 39 15.27 10.05 3.92
C ASN A 39 14.56 11.42 3.93
N PRO A 40 15.14 12.45 4.58
CA PRO A 40 14.50 13.77 4.68
C PRO A 40 14.44 14.50 3.32
N PRO A 41 13.39 15.31 3.09
CA PRO A 41 13.29 16.12 1.88
C PRO A 41 14.35 17.24 1.88
N LYS A 42 14.94 17.49 0.71
CA LYS A 42 15.91 18.60 0.49
C LYS A 42 15.23 19.89 0.02
N PHE A 43 13.92 20.02 0.27
CA PHE A 43 13.09 21.14 -0.15
C PHE A 43 12.03 21.42 0.91
N LYS A 44 11.49 22.64 0.92
CA LYS A 44 10.40 23.01 1.81
C LYS A 44 9.12 22.30 1.38
N LEU A 45 8.52 21.54 2.29
CA LEU A 45 7.22 20.91 2.07
C LEU A 45 6.09 21.96 2.03
N PRO A 46 4.99 21.68 1.30
CA PRO A 46 3.75 22.42 1.46
C PRO A 46 3.29 22.45 2.93
N GLU A 47 2.52 23.47 3.32
CA GLU A 47 2.13 23.67 4.72
C GLU A 47 1.29 22.53 5.31
N ASN A 48 0.52 21.84 4.47
CA ASN A 48 -0.28 20.67 4.84
C ASN A 48 0.46 19.34 4.64
N CYS A 49 1.78 19.37 4.45
CA CYS A 49 2.63 18.19 4.36
C CYS A 49 3.58 18.14 5.55
N HIS A 50 3.64 16.98 6.21
CA HIS A 50 4.45 16.74 7.40
C HIS A 50 5.48 15.66 7.10
N PHE A 51 6.70 15.84 7.60
CA PHE A 51 7.73 14.82 7.58
C PHE A 51 8.15 14.49 9.01
N ILE A 52 8.16 13.20 9.34
CA ILE A 52 8.64 12.68 10.61
C ILE A 52 9.81 11.75 10.30
N TYR A 53 10.97 12.09 10.84
CA TYR A 53 12.15 11.25 10.70
C TYR A 53 12.04 10.01 11.60
N SER A 54 12.25 8.83 11.03
CA SER A 54 12.40 7.58 11.79
C SER A 54 13.17 6.54 10.99
N GLU A 55 14.15 5.89 11.63
CA GLU A 55 14.90 4.76 11.06
C GLU A 55 14.25 3.40 11.35
N THR A 56 13.06 3.39 11.96
CA THR A 56 12.33 2.16 12.25
C THR A 56 11.85 1.51 10.95
N LYS A 57 11.45 0.23 11.02
CA LYS A 57 11.01 -0.52 9.84
C LYS A 57 9.81 0.14 9.12
N PRO A 58 9.64 -0.09 7.80
CA PRO A 58 8.60 0.59 7.03
C PRO A 58 7.19 0.50 7.60
N VAL A 59 6.73 -0.66 8.08
CA VAL A 59 5.37 -0.76 8.65
C VAL A 59 5.20 0.01 9.95
N GLN A 60 6.28 0.18 10.72
CA GLN A 60 6.26 0.99 11.93
C GLN A 60 6.19 2.48 11.58
N CYS A 61 6.85 2.91 10.50
CA CYS A 61 6.67 4.25 9.95
C CYS A 61 5.22 4.52 9.51
N VAL A 62 4.54 3.54 8.92
CA VAL A 62 3.10 3.67 8.60
C VAL A 62 2.27 3.86 9.88
N GLU A 63 2.51 3.05 10.91
CA GLU A 63 1.80 3.15 12.19
C GLU A 63 2.05 4.50 12.89
N ILE A 64 3.31 4.97 12.91
CA ILE A 64 3.67 6.32 13.41
C ILE A 64 2.84 7.39 12.70
N ALA A 65 2.77 7.31 11.37
CA ALA A 65 2.04 8.27 10.55
C ALA A 65 0.53 8.25 10.85
N ALA A 66 -0.07 7.06 10.98
CA ALA A 66 -1.47 6.88 11.33
C ALA A 66 -1.82 7.44 12.72
N ARG A 67 -0.90 7.30 13.70
CA ARG A 67 -1.09 7.89 15.03
C ARG A 67 -1.04 9.42 14.99
N TYR A 68 -0.11 9.97 14.22
CA TYR A 68 0.09 11.41 14.05
C TYR A 68 -1.06 12.10 13.30
N ALA A 69 -1.74 11.39 12.39
CA ALA A 69 -2.90 11.89 11.65
C ALA A 69 -3.91 12.62 12.55
N THR A 70 -4.41 13.80 12.15
CA THR A 70 -5.35 14.58 12.97
C THR A 70 -6.78 14.51 12.47
N SER A 71 -6.99 13.97 11.28
CA SER A 71 -8.27 13.95 10.59
C SER A 71 -9.20 12.82 11.05
N GLU A 72 -10.49 12.97 10.70
CA GLU A 72 -11.52 11.96 10.91
C GLU A 72 -11.32 10.74 10.00
N TYR A 73 -10.95 10.97 8.75
CA TYR A 73 -10.67 9.93 7.77
C TYR A 73 -9.17 9.81 7.55
N ILE A 74 -8.71 8.58 7.37
CA ILE A 74 -7.31 8.28 7.10
C ILE A 74 -7.19 7.37 5.89
N MET A 75 -6.09 7.52 5.16
CA MET A 75 -5.85 6.77 3.93
C MET A 75 -4.36 6.48 3.78
N PRO A 76 -3.93 5.20 3.91
CA PRO A 76 -2.56 4.86 3.59
C PRO A 76 -2.32 4.97 2.09
N PHE A 77 -1.09 5.24 1.68
CA PHE A 77 -0.69 5.21 0.27
C PHE A 77 0.76 4.77 0.12
N ALA A 78 1.20 4.51 -1.11
CA ALA A 78 2.61 4.28 -1.43
C ALA A 78 3.24 5.57 -1.98
N ASP A 79 4.43 5.93 -1.51
CA ASP A 79 5.09 7.22 -1.80
C ASP A 79 5.55 7.42 -3.26
N ASP A 80 5.35 6.41 -4.10
CA ASP A 80 5.58 6.41 -5.53
C ASP A 80 4.29 6.41 -6.37
N CYS A 81 3.13 6.69 -5.77
CA CYS A 81 1.86 6.78 -6.48
C CYS A 81 1.43 8.22 -6.81
N VAL A 82 0.55 8.37 -7.78
CA VAL A 82 -0.23 9.59 -8.05
C VAL A 82 -1.72 9.27 -8.05
N PHE A 83 -2.53 10.25 -7.67
CA PHE A 83 -3.98 10.11 -7.60
C PHE A 83 -4.66 10.68 -8.84
N SER A 84 -5.83 10.14 -9.18
CA SER A 84 -6.73 10.76 -10.14
C SER A 84 -7.16 12.16 -9.69
N PRO A 85 -7.51 13.07 -10.62
CA PRO A 85 -8.20 14.31 -10.27
C PRO A 85 -9.40 14.04 -9.36
N HIS A 86 -9.60 14.87 -8.32
CA HIS A 86 -10.73 14.76 -7.39
C HIS A 86 -10.85 13.41 -6.66
N ALA A 87 -9.78 12.60 -6.58
CA ALA A 87 -9.84 11.28 -5.96
C ALA A 87 -10.35 11.31 -4.51
N LEU A 88 -9.89 12.26 -3.70
CA LEU A 88 -10.28 12.39 -2.30
C LEU A 88 -11.73 12.88 -2.16
N ASP A 89 -12.15 13.82 -3.01
CA ASP A 89 -13.54 14.31 -3.04
C ASP A 89 -14.50 13.14 -3.38
N ASN A 90 -14.16 12.37 -4.41
CA ASN A 90 -14.94 11.24 -4.87
C ASN A 90 -15.02 10.12 -3.82
N LEU A 91 -13.90 9.79 -3.19
CA LEU A 91 -13.88 8.80 -2.11
C LEU A 91 -14.70 9.27 -0.91
N LEU A 92 -14.51 10.50 -0.43
CA LEU A 92 -15.23 10.99 0.75
C LEU A 92 -16.74 11.06 0.49
N ARG A 93 -17.16 11.55 -0.67
CA ARG A 93 -18.56 11.58 -1.08
C ARG A 93 -19.16 10.18 -1.09
N ALA A 94 -18.53 9.24 -1.80
CA ALA A 94 -19.01 7.86 -1.87
C ALA A 94 -19.01 7.17 -0.49
N PHE A 95 -18.00 7.43 0.36
CA PHE A 95 -17.95 6.89 1.72
C PHE A 95 -19.13 7.37 2.56
N LYS A 96 -19.45 8.67 2.49
CA LYS A 96 -20.59 9.26 3.20
C LYS A 96 -21.93 8.76 2.68
N GLU A 97 -22.07 8.56 1.37
CA GLU A 97 -23.28 8.01 0.76
C GLU A 97 -23.54 6.55 1.18
N LEU A 98 -22.47 5.76 1.39
CA LEU A 98 -22.58 4.39 1.91
C LEU A 98 -23.08 4.33 3.36
N ASN A 99 -22.83 5.40 4.15
CA ASN A 99 -23.28 5.56 5.53
C ASN A 99 -23.02 4.32 6.43
N ASP A 100 -21.81 3.77 6.34
CA ASP A 100 -21.41 2.57 7.06
C ASP A 100 -19.92 2.66 7.44
N GLU A 101 -19.64 2.59 8.74
CA GLU A 101 -18.29 2.72 9.28
C GLU A 101 -17.43 1.45 9.08
N LYS A 102 -18.05 0.29 8.80
CA LYS A 102 -17.35 -0.99 8.57
C LYS A 102 -16.96 -1.19 7.11
N ILE A 103 -16.42 -0.14 6.50
CA ILE A 103 -15.99 -0.12 5.11
C ILE A 103 -14.55 0.38 4.99
N ILE A 104 -13.80 -0.24 4.10
CA ILE A 104 -12.60 0.36 3.48
C ILE A 104 -12.96 0.70 2.04
N LEU A 105 -13.00 1.99 1.70
CA LEU A 105 -13.26 2.43 0.33
C LEU A 105 -11.93 2.67 -0.38
N SER A 106 -11.57 1.76 -1.26
CA SER A 106 -10.31 1.73 -1.98
C SER A 106 -10.34 2.55 -3.26
N CYS A 107 -9.22 3.17 -3.60
CA CYS A 107 -8.98 3.53 -5.00
C CYS A 107 -8.92 2.28 -5.87
N ARG A 108 -9.19 2.45 -7.17
CA ARG A 108 -8.81 1.46 -8.19
C ARG A 108 -7.31 1.54 -8.43
N TYR A 109 -6.66 0.40 -8.69
CA TYR A 109 -5.24 0.33 -8.94
C TYR A 109 -4.94 0.37 -10.45
N VAL A 110 -4.17 1.37 -10.87
CA VAL A 110 -3.72 1.56 -12.25
C VAL A 110 -2.23 1.27 -12.34
N LEU A 111 -1.86 0.39 -13.25
CA LEU A 111 -0.48 0.03 -13.53
C LEU A 111 -0.19 0.22 -15.02
N PHE A 112 0.82 1.03 -15.35
CA PHE A 112 1.17 1.39 -16.72
C PHE A 112 -0.01 2.01 -17.51
N GLY A 113 -0.85 2.82 -16.85
CA GLY A 113 -2.05 3.39 -17.45
C GLY A 113 -3.19 2.41 -17.71
N LYS A 114 -3.06 1.14 -17.30
CA LYS A 114 -4.15 0.15 -17.33
C LYS A 114 -4.72 -0.01 -15.93
N ASP A 115 -6.03 0.19 -15.78
CA ASP A 115 -6.76 -0.23 -14.59
C ASP A 115 -6.74 -1.76 -14.50
N ILE A 116 -6.22 -2.27 -13.39
CA ILE A 116 -6.09 -3.71 -13.11
C ILE A 116 -6.77 -4.09 -11.79
N ALA A 117 -7.59 -3.20 -11.22
CA ALA A 117 -8.15 -3.39 -9.89
C ALA A 117 -9.01 -4.65 -9.79
N GLU A 118 -9.86 -4.93 -10.78
CA GLU A 118 -10.71 -6.13 -10.76
C GLU A 118 -9.90 -7.42 -10.82
N GLU A 119 -8.78 -7.40 -11.55
CA GLU A 119 -7.91 -8.57 -11.72
C GLU A 119 -6.92 -8.74 -10.56
N SER A 120 -6.51 -7.68 -9.87
CA SER A 120 -5.41 -7.72 -8.90
C SER A 120 -5.79 -7.40 -7.45
N ALA A 121 -6.93 -6.76 -7.21
CA ALA A 121 -7.33 -6.29 -5.87
C ALA A 121 -8.00 -7.41 -5.05
N ARG A 122 -7.37 -8.59 -4.96
CA ARG A 122 -7.88 -9.74 -4.18
C ARG A 122 -6.78 -10.36 -3.35
N TYR A 123 -7.15 -10.97 -2.21
CA TYR A 123 -6.20 -11.68 -1.35
C TYR A 123 -5.46 -12.78 -2.12
N TRP A 124 -6.21 -13.51 -2.94
CA TRP A 124 -5.72 -14.39 -3.99
C TRP A 124 -6.18 -13.85 -5.35
N VAL A 125 -5.25 -13.20 -6.05
CA VAL A 125 -5.44 -12.54 -7.36
C VAL A 125 -6.24 -13.37 -8.37
N ARG A 126 -6.05 -14.69 -8.41
CA ARG A 126 -6.69 -15.59 -9.39
C ARG A 126 -7.98 -16.25 -8.90
N GLU A 127 -8.44 -15.93 -7.70
CA GLU A 127 -9.64 -16.54 -7.11
C GLU A 127 -10.77 -15.51 -7.02
N PRO A 128 -11.80 -15.57 -7.90
CA PRO A 128 -12.88 -14.59 -7.93
C PRO A 128 -13.69 -14.48 -6.64
N ASN A 129 -13.73 -15.54 -5.83
CA ASN A 129 -14.42 -15.52 -4.54
C ASN A 129 -13.53 -15.03 -3.40
N SER A 130 -12.26 -14.75 -3.67
CA SER A 130 -11.33 -14.21 -2.68
C SER A 130 -11.69 -12.77 -2.31
N PRO A 131 -11.60 -12.39 -1.03
CA PRO A 131 -11.95 -11.05 -0.58
C PRO A 131 -11.18 -9.95 -1.34
N ILE A 132 -11.87 -8.84 -1.60
CA ILE A 132 -11.28 -7.66 -2.25
C ILE A 132 -10.29 -7.02 -1.27
N MET A 133 -9.13 -6.61 -1.77
CA MET A 133 -8.04 -5.98 -1.02
C MET A 133 -7.85 -4.52 -1.45
N PRO A 134 -7.59 -3.59 -0.51
CA PRO A 134 -7.51 -2.19 -0.84
C PRO A 134 -6.17 -1.80 -1.51
N ALA A 135 -6.23 -0.86 -2.43
CA ALA A 135 -5.13 -0.06 -2.93
C ALA A 135 -5.39 1.39 -2.51
N ALA A 136 -4.67 1.86 -1.50
CA ALA A 136 -4.94 3.12 -0.81
C ALA A 136 -6.41 3.24 -0.33
N GLY A 137 -6.73 2.55 0.76
CA GLY A 137 -8.10 2.47 1.29
C GLY A 137 -8.46 3.59 2.26
N LEU A 138 -9.48 4.38 1.93
CA LEU A 138 -10.07 5.35 2.86
C LEU A 138 -10.90 4.61 3.92
N MET A 139 -10.69 4.95 5.19
CA MET A 139 -11.53 4.53 6.32
C MET A 139 -11.58 5.60 7.40
N THR A 140 -12.45 5.43 8.38
CA THR A 140 -12.45 6.31 9.56
C THR A 140 -11.27 6.00 10.48
N LYS A 141 -10.69 7.02 11.09
CA LYS A 141 -9.65 6.86 12.13
C LYS A 141 -10.18 6.07 13.33
N LYS A 142 -11.47 6.19 13.62
CA LYS A 142 -12.17 5.42 14.65
C LYS A 142 -12.05 3.92 14.36
N MET A 143 -12.42 3.49 13.16
CA MET A 143 -12.33 2.08 12.75
C MET A 143 -10.90 1.56 12.75
N TRP A 144 -9.91 2.36 12.30
CA TRP A 144 -8.49 2.00 12.44
C TRP A 144 -8.09 1.67 13.89
N LYS A 145 -8.54 2.50 14.85
CA LYS A 145 -8.28 2.29 16.28
C LYS A 145 -9.01 1.05 16.81
N GLU A 146 -10.25 0.82 16.40
CA GLU A 146 -11.03 -0.36 16.80
C GLU A 146 -10.39 -1.66 16.29
N LEU A 147 -9.82 -1.65 15.08
CA LEU A 147 -9.03 -2.77 14.56
C LEU A 147 -7.67 -2.91 15.26
N GLY A 148 -7.18 -1.88 15.95
CA GLY A 148 -5.91 -1.89 16.70
C GLY A 148 -4.68 -1.51 15.89
N GLY A 149 -4.85 -0.95 14.69
CA GLY A 149 -3.75 -0.55 13.80
C GLY A 149 -3.03 -1.73 13.13
N ILE A 150 -1.72 -1.61 12.94
CA ILE A 150 -0.90 -2.61 12.23
C ILE A 150 -0.35 -3.67 13.19
N ASP A 151 -0.33 -4.94 12.76
CA ASP A 151 0.38 -5.99 13.50
C ASP A 151 1.89 -5.78 13.38
N ARG A 152 2.56 -5.61 14.53
CA ARG A 152 4.00 -5.32 14.60
C ARG A 152 4.87 -6.46 14.09
N SER A 153 4.30 -7.61 13.75
CA SER A 153 5.05 -8.74 13.18
C SER A 153 5.43 -8.52 11.72
N PHE A 154 4.72 -7.64 10.99
CA PHE A 154 5.08 -7.30 9.62
C PHE A 154 6.41 -6.52 9.56
N MET A 155 7.13 -6.64 8.45
CA MET A 155 8.35 -5.90 8.18
C MET A 155 8.13 -4.70 7.26
N SER A 156 7.44 -4.90 6.14
CA SER A 156 7.34 -3.88 5.07
C SER A 156 6.00 -3.79 4.35
N MET A 157 5.41 -4.91 3.94
CA MET A 157 4.29 -5.01 3.00
C MET A 157 3.16 -5.85 3.60
N PHE A 158 2.01 -5.90 2.92
CA PHE A 158 0.88 -6.81 3.19
C PHE A 158 0.16 -6.63 4.53
N TRP A 159 0.60 -5.68 5.36
CA TRP A 159 -0.09 -5.29 6.59
C TRP A 159 -1.49 -4.71 6.32
N ASP A 160 -1.68 -4.08 5.16
CA ASP A 160 -2.92 -3.51 4.67
C ASP A 160 -3.93 -4.60 4.28
N LEU A 161 -3.44 -5.73 3.76
CA LEU A 161 -4.25 -6.93 3.51
C LEU A 161 -4.70 -7.56 4.83
N ASP A 162 -3.83 -7.67 5.84
CA ASP A 162 -4.23 -8.16 7.17
C ASP A 162 -5.28 -7.25 7.82
N LEU A 163 -5.11 -5.92 7.72
CA LEU A 163 -6.09 -4.95 8.21
C LEU A 163 -7.45 -5.13 7.51
N ALA A 164 -7.45 -5.32 6.18
CA ALA A 164 -8.66 -5.59 5.41
C ALA A 164 -9.32 -6.91 5.81
N MET A 165 -8.54 -7.97 6.04
CA MET A 165 -9.07 -9.25 6.51
C MET A 165 -9.69 -9.14 7.92
N ARG A 166 -9.09 -8.37 8.83
CA ARG A 166 -9.71 -8.05 10.14
C ARG A 166 -11.00 -7.24 10.01
N MET A 167 -11.10 -6.35 9.01
CA MET A 167 -12.37 -5.70 8.69
C MET A 167 -13.45 -6.72 8.27
N TYR A 168 -13.12 -7.69 7.41
CA TYR A 168 -14.05 -8.76 7.06
C TYR A 168 -14.44 -9.64 8.25
N GLU A 169 -13.50 -9.94 9.14
CA GLU A 169 -13.73 -10.75 10.36
C GLU A 169 -14.83 -10.15 11.27
N ILE A 170 -14.93 -8.81 11.34
CA ILE A 170 -15.96 -8.10 12.12
C ILE A 170 -17.26 -7.81 11.33
N GLY A 171 -17.41 -8.44 10.15
CA GLY A 171 -18.57 -8.30 9.27
C GLY A 171 -18.52 -7.07 8.35
N GLY A 172 -17.37 -6.40 8.23
CA GLY A 172 -17.15 -5.29 7.31
C GLY A 172 -16.79 -5.75 5.90
N ARG A 173 -16.44 -4.78 5.04
CA ARG A 173 -16.10 -5.03 3.63
C ARG A 173 -15.11 -4.03 3.04
N VAL A 174 -14.44 -4.44 1.96
CA VAL A 174 -13.67 -3.53 1.09
C VAL A 174 -14.45 -3.31 -0.19
N LEU A 175 -14.54 -2.05 -0.62
CA LEU A 175 -15.17 -1.66 -1.89
C LEU A 175 -14.16 -0.92 -2.76
N LEU A 176 -14.22 -1.16 -4.07
CA LEU A 176 -13.47 -0.36 -5.04
C LEU A 176 -14.31 0.87 -5.43
N SER A 177 -13.70 2.05 -5.39
CA SER A 177 -14.30 3.27 -5.89
C SER A 177 -14.58 3.17 -7.39
N LYS A 178 -15.61 3.87 -7.87
CA LYS A 178 -15.91 3.99 -9.30
C LYS A 178 -15.08 5.10 -9.96
N ASP A 179 -14.81 6.17 -9.21
CA ASP A 179 -14.32 7.45 -9.74
C ASP A 179 -12.99 7.91 -9.12
N ALA A 180 -12.29 7.03 -8.41
CA ALA A 180 -10.99 7.31 -7.81
C ALA A 180 -10.00 6.19 -8.10
N TRP A 181 -8.81 6.55 -8.57
CA TRP A 181 -7.73 5.60 -8.83
C TRP A 181 -6.37 6.14 -8.36
N ILE A 182 -5.46 5.22 -8.09
CA ILE A 182 -4.03 5.50 -7.90
C ILE A 182 -3.23 4.84 -9.02
N GLU A 183 -2.19 5.52 -9.50
CA GLU A 183 -1.24 4.96 -10.47
C GLU A 183 0.17 4.96 -9.89
N GLU A 184 0.84 3.81 -9.95
CA GLU A 184 2.27 3.72 -9.65
C GLU A 184 3.11 4.48 -10.67
N PHE A 185 3.96 5.37 -10.18
CA PHE A 185 4.88 6.09 -11.02
C PHE A 185 6.06 5.21 -11.43
N HIS A 186 6.13 4.93 -12.74
CA HIS A 186 7.30 4.35 -13.36
C HIS A 186 8.04 5.38 -14.22
N PRO A 187 9.29 5.76 -13.87
CA PRO A 187 10.09 6.72 -14.63
C PRO A 187 10.27 6.32 -16.10
N TRP A 188 10.27 5.02 -16.37
CA TRP A 188 10.51 4.43 -17.69
C TRP A 188 9.36 4.61 -18.69
N ASN A 189 8.15 4.97 -18.23
CA ASN A 189 6.98 5.14 -19.11
C ASN A 189 7.11 6.31 -20.10
N LYS A 190 7.99 7.28 -19.85
CA LYS A 190 8.30 8.34 -20.82
C LYS A 190 9.26 7.89 -21.93
N ILE A 191 10.13 6.91 -21.67
CA ILE A 191 11.18 6.47 -22.61
C ILE A 191 10.60 5.51 -23.64
N ILE A 192 9.66 4.64 -23.25
CA ILE A 192 9.08 3.65 -24.17
C ILE A 192 8.16 4.30 -25.21
N LYS A 193 7.46 5.41 -24.86
CA LYS A 193 6.61 6.16 -25.80
C LYS A 193 7.39 6.99 -26.84
N LYS A 194 8.71 7.13 -26.71
CA LYS A 194 9.59 7.87 -27.65
C LYS A 194 10.71 7.01 -28.22
N ARG A 195 10.45 5.74 -28.58
CA ARG A 195 11.45 4.97 -29.33
C ARG A 195 11.53 5.51 -30.77
N PRO A 196 12.68 6.02 -31.24
CA PRO A 196 12.87 6.34 -32.65
C PRO A 196 12.65 5.07 -33.48
N LYS A 197 12.05 5.15 -34.68
CA LYS A 197 11.77 3.99 -35.56
C LYS A 197 13.00 3.09 -35.77
N ILE A 198 14.21 3.66 -35.72
CA ILE A 198 15.49 2.95 -35.86
C ILE A 198 15.75 1.94 -34.72
N MET A 199 15.25 2.19 -33.50
CA MET A 199 15.34 1.25 -32.37
C MET A 199 14.28 0.13 -32.40
N GLN A 200 13.41 0.07 -33.41
CA GLN A 200 12.54 -1.09 -33.66
C GLN A 200 13.29 -2.22 -34.40
N ASN A 201 14.48 -1.94 -34.95
CA ASN A 201 15.33 -2.96 -35.54
C ASN A 201 15.92 -3.87 -34.44
N LYS A 202 15.50 -5.14 -34.42
CA LYS A 202 15.89 -6.16 -33.44
C LYS A 202 17.42 -6.26 -33.26
N PHE A 203 18.19 -6.05 -34.33
CA PHE A 203 19.64 -6.19 -34.30
C PHE A 203 20.32 -5.04 -33.52
N ILE A 204 19.90 -3.80 -33.79
CA ILE A 204 20.40 -2.59 -33.13
C ILE A 204 20.00 -2.57 -31.65
N HIS A 205 18.79 -3.03 -31.32
CA HIS A 205 18.36 -3.14 -29.92
C HIS A 205 19.19 -4.19 -29.15
N LYS A 206 19.54 -5.32 -29.79
CA LYS A 206 20.33 -6.37 -29.15
C LYS A 206 21.76 -5.90 -28.86
N THR A 207 22.40 -5.22 -29.81
CA THR A 207 23.76 -4.69 -29.65
C THR A 207 23.81 -3.53 -28.63
N ALA A 208 22.87 -2.58 -28.71
CA ALA A 208 22.76 -1.48 -27.74
C ALA A 208 22.42 -1.99 -26.32
N SER A 209 21.56 -3.00 -26.19
CA SER A 209 21.26 -3.65 -24.91
C SER A 209 22.48 -4.35 -24.32
N LEU A 210 23.28 -5.04 -25.14
CA LEU A 210 24.50 -5.71 -24.69
C LEU A 210 25.57 -4.71 -24.23
N CYS A 211 25.80 -3.63 -24.98
CA CYS A 211 26.70 -2.55 -24.57
C CYS A 211 26.19 -1.80 -23.32
N TYR A 212 24.89 -1.54 -23.22
CA TYR A 212 24.34 -0.90 -22.03
C TYR A 212 24.45 -1.81 -20.80
N GLN A 213 24.21 -3.11 -20.95
CA GLN A 213 24.38 -4.07 -19.87
C GLN A 213 25.84 -4.24 -19.46
N SER A 214 26.81 -4.20 -20.39
CA SER A 214 28.23 -4.34 -20.06
C SER A 214 28.82 -3.08 -19.43
N VAL A 215 28.36 -1.89 -19.83
CA VAL A 215 28.88 -0.61 -19.33
C VAL A 215 28.17 -0.17 -18.05
N PHE A 216 26.87 -0.43 -17.88
CA PHE A 216 26.06 0.12 -16.78
C PHE A 216 25.60 -0.90 -15.70
N ARG A 217 25.93 -2.20 -15.79
CA ARG A 217 25.64 -3.19 -14.70
C ARG A 217 26.71 -3.26 -13.60
N LYS A 218 27.54 -2.24 -13.40
CA LYS A 218 28.49 -2.22 -12.27
C LYS A 218 27.90 -1.79 -10.91
N GLY A 219 26.59 -1.82 -10.74
CA GLY A 219 25.93 -1.71 -9.44
C GLY A 219 25.05 -2.92 -9.17
N LYS A 220 25.22 -3.61 -8.03
CA LYS A 220 24.20 -4.55 -7.53
C LYS A 220 22.89 -3.77 -7.47
N LYS A 221 21.92 -4.07 -8.33
CA LYS A 221 20.58 -3.49 -8.23
C LYS A 221 20.09 -3.78 -6.81
N LYS A 222 19.90 -2.74 -6.00
CA LYS A 222 19.30 -2.89 -4.66
C LYS A 222 17.98 -3.63 -4.84
N THR A 223 17.84 -4.77 -4.18
CA THR A 223 16.61 -5.57 -4.19
C THR A 223 15.49 -4.71 -3.59
N ARG A 224 14.34 -4.62 -4.27
CA ARG A 224 13.18 -3.86 -3.77
C ARG A 224 12.67 -4.48 -2.45
N LEU A 225 12.13 -3.67 -1.54
CA LEU A 225 11.51 -4.14 -0.28
C LEU A 225 10.50 -5.27 -0.52
N PHE A 226 9.67 -5.15 -1.57
CA PHE A 226 8.72 -6.19 -1.99
C PHE A 226 9.39 -7.55 -2.25
N MET A 227 10.55 -7.56 -2.91
CA MET A 227 11.26 -8.80 -3.24
C MET A 227 12.02 -9.37 -2.03
N GLU A 228 12.53 -8.50 -1.15
CA GLU A 228 13.35 -8.92 -0.01
C GLU A 228 12.53 -9.39 1.19
N HIS A 229 11.45 -8.68 1.49
CA HIS A 229 10.62 -8.91 2.68
C HIS A 229 9.17 -9.22 2.30
N GLY A 230 8.61 -8.55 1.30
CA GLY A 230 7.22 -8.75 0.88
C GLY A 230 6.91 -10.22 0.56
N LEU A 231 7.48 -10.74 -0.53
CA LEU A 231 7.18 -12.10 -1.00
C LEU A 231 7.68 -13.21 -0.06
N THR A 232 8.84 -13.01 0.55
CA THR A 232 9.54 -14.07 1.29
C THR A 232 9.15 -14.14 2.75
N THR A 233 8.72 -13.02 3.35
CA THR A 233 8.49 -12.91 4.79
C THR A 233 7.06 -12.47 5.08
N ASP A 234 6.66 -11.28 4.61
CA ASP A 234 5.38 -10.67 4.95
C ASP A 234 4.21 -11.44 4.33
N ARG A 235 4.35 -11.98 3.10
CA ARG A 235 3.31 -12.81 2.48
C ARG A 235 3.09 -14.12 3.25
N GLN A 236 4.19 -14.79 3.61
CA GLN A 236 4.12 -16.03 4.39
C GLN A 236 3.53 -15.77 5.79
N LEU A 237 3.86 -14.63 6.39
CA LEU A 237 3.30 -14.18 7.64
C LEU A 237 1.78 -13.94 7.53
N LEU A 238 1.36 -13.17 6.51
CA LEU A 238 -0.06 -12.93 6.20
C LEU A 238 -0.81 -14.25 6.01
N ASP A 239 -0.30 -15.16 5.18
CA ASP A 239 -0.93 -16.46 4.96
C ASP A 239 -0.97 -17.28 6.26
N SER A 240 0.02 -17.16 7.15
CA SER A 240 -0.02 -17.81 8.45
C SER A 240 -1.10 -17.27 9.41
N PHE A 241 -1.67 -16.11 9.12
CA PHE A 241 -2.79 -15.52 9.87
C PHE A 241 -4.15 -15.95 9.33
N TRP A 242 -4.27 -16.33 8.05
CA TRP A 242 -5.57 -16.48 7.40
C TRP A 242 -5.74 -17.81 6.65
N VAL A 243 -4.66 -18.53 6.36
CA VAL A 243 -4.66 -19.78 5.60
C VAL A 243 -4.28 -20.93 6.54
N PRO A 244 -5.24 -21.78 6.94
CA PRO A 244 -4.95 -22.92 7.79
C PRO A 244 -4.14 -23.95 7.01
N LYS A 245 -3.17 -24.55 7.70
CA LYS A 245 -2.34 -25.64 7.15
C LYS A 245 -2.93 -27.03 7.37
N ASP A 246 -3.94 -27.11 8.23
CA ASP A 246 -4.60 -28.36 8.58
C ASP A 246 -5.61 -28.74 7.48
N PRO A 247 -5.43 -29.90 6.80
CA PRO A 247 -6.40 -30.40 5.83
C PRO A 247 -7.79 -30.66 6.44
N GLY A 248 -7.89 -30.81 7.77
CA GLY A 248 -9.13 -31.01 8.50
C GLY A 248 -9.81 -29.72 8.99
N PHE A 249 -9.38 -28.54 8.53
CA PHE A 249 -9.96 -27.27 8.99
C PHE A 249 -11.47 -27.19 8.74
N SER A 250 -12.24 -27.02 9.82
CA SER A 250 -13.71 -26.97 9.81
C SER A 250 -14.28 -25.59 10.17
N GLY A 251 -13.43 -24.57 10.24
CA GLY A 251 -13.85 -23.21 10.55
C GLY A 251 -14.57 -22.49 9.40
N PRO A 252 -15.11 -21.29 9.65
CA PRO A 252 -15.76 -20.50 8.60
C PRO A 252 -14.74 -20.04 7.55
N VAL A 253 -15.10 -20.16 6.26
CA VAL A 253 -14.19 -19.89 5.13
C VAL A 253 -14.74 -18.80 4.21
N HIS A 254 -13.85 -17.97 3.66
CA HIS A 254 -14.15 -17.02 2.58
C HIS A 254 -14.24 -17.75 1.24
N CYS A 255 -13.20 -18.52 0.92
CA CYS A 255 -13.14 -19.33 -0.29
C CYS A 255 -12.23 -20.55 -0.09
N LEU A 256 -12.46 -21.55 -0.91
CA LEU A 256 -11.60 -22.72 -1.08
C LEU A 256 -10.93 -22.58 -2.44
N ASN A 257 -9.60 -22.68 -2.48
CA ASN A 257 -8.89 -22.79 -3.74
C ASN A 257 -8.44 -24.24 -3.95
N ASN A 258 -8.90 -24.85 -5.05
CA ASN A 258 -8.60 -26.24 -5.37
C ASN A 258 -7.13 -26.47 -5.80
N ALA A 259 -6.34 -25.40 -5.97
CA ALA A 259 -4.91 -25.52 -6.24
C ALA A 259 -4.20 -26.02 -4.96
N PRO A 260 -3.35 -27.07 -5.05
CA PRO A 260 -2.68 -27.68 -3.90
C PRO A 260 -1.92 -26.70 -3.00
N GLU A 261 -1.48 -25.57 -3.56
CA GLU A 261 -0.64 -24.57 -2.90
C GLU A 261 -1.42 -23.46 -2.16
N MET A 262 -2.71 -23.26 -2.42
CA MET A 262 -3.45 -22.10 -1.88
C MET A 262 -4.44 -22.47 -0.78
N GLY A 263 -5.02 -23.67 -0.78
CA GLY A 263 -5.78 -24.21 0.35
C GLY A 263 -7.05 -23.42 0.69
N ILE A 264 -7.29 -23.21 1.99
CA ILE A 264 -8.51 -22.61 2.53
C ILE A 264 -8.23 -21.17 3.00
N LEU A 265 -9.12 -20.22 2.74
CA LEU A 265 -9.04 -18.89 3.34
C LEU A 265 -10.04 -18.75 4.49
N SER A 266 -9.56 -18.67 5.72
CA SER A 266 -10.38 -18.55 6.93
C SER A 266 -11.04 -17.16 7.03
N LYS A 267 -12.29 -17.11 7.52
CA LYS A 267 -12.98 -15.87 7.93
C LYS A 267 -12.52 -15.35 9.29
N LYS A 268 -11.73 -16.14 10.02
CA LYS A 268 -11.18 -15.78 11.33
C LYS A 268 -9.67 -15.78 11.30
N ARG A 269 -9.08 -14.83 12.01
CA ARG A 269 -7.63 -14.77 12.17
C ARG A 269 -7.16 -15.94 13.02
N LEU A 270 -6.18 -16.69 12.50
CA LEU A 270 -5.68 -17.94 13.07
C LEU A 270 -4.60 -17.72 14.14
N LYS A 271 -4.04 -16.50 14.23
CA LYS A 271 -3.01 -16.14 15.22
C LYS A 271 -3.38 -14.87 15.98
N PRO A 272 -2.88 -14.71 17.21
CA PRO A 272 -3.10 -13.49 18.00
C PRO A 272 -2.57 -12.24 17.29
N PHE A 273 -3.23 -11.11 17.53
CA PHE A 273 -2.84 -9.79 17.02
C PHE A 273 -1.89 -9.10 17.99
N PHE A 274 -0.79 -8.56 17.47
CA PHE A 274 0.22 -7.86 18.26
C PHE A 274 0.32 -6.40 17.82
N PRO A 275 -0.32 -5.44 18.53
CA PRO A 275 -0.23 -4.03 18.18
C PRO A 275 1.16 -3.46 18.47
N PHE A 276 1.49 -2.34 17.84
CA PHE A 276 2.60 -1.50 18.26
C PHE A 276 2.33 -0.85 19.62
N GLU A 277 3.36 -0.78 20.46
CA GLU A 277 3.34 -0.10 21.75
C GLU A 277 3.77 1.37 21.58
N GLU A 278 3.27 2.27 22.42
CA GLU A 278 3.67 3.68 22.38
C GLU A 278 5.15 3.88 22.76
N LYS A 279 5.65 3.02 23.66
CA LYS A 279 7.00 3.10 24.17
C LYS A 279 8.03 2.92 23.03
N HIS A 280 8.86 3.93 22.83
CA HIS A 280 9.92 3.95 21.81
C HIS A 280 9.43 3.78 20.37
N LEU A 281 8.17 4.10 20.07
CA LEU A 281 7.61 3.93 18.73
C LEU A 281 8.44 4.62 17.64
N LEU A 282 9.01 5.80 17.92
CA LEU A 282 9.81 6.56 16.95
C LEU A 282 11.25 6.07 16.80
N THR A 283 11.80 5.41 17.82
CA THR A 283 13.26 5.25 17.99
C THR A 283 13.74 3.80 18.02
N ILE A 284 12.88 2.83 18.36
CA ILE A 284 13.25 1.41 18.45
C ILE A 284 12.29 0.58 17.60
N THR A 285 12.84 -0.22 16.70
CA THR A 285 12.02 -1.16 15.92
C THR A 285 11.40 -2.21 16.84
N GLN A 286 10.07 -2.30 16.83
CA GLN A 286 9.31 -3.32 17.56
C GLN A 286 9.02 -4.52 16.66
N GLY A 287 9.17 -5.74 17.17
CA GLY A 287 9.08 -6.97 16.36
C GLY A 287 10.32 -7.20 15.50
N PRO A 288 10.22 -7.86 14.32
CA PRO A 288 11.38 -8.15 13.48
C PRO A 288 12.03 -6.84 12.98
N LYS A 289 13.37 -6.82 12.96
CA LYS A 289 14.14 -5.68 12.44
C LYS A 289 14.07 -5.63 10.92
N GLY A 290 13.50 -4.55 10.38
CA GLY A 290 13.59 -4.18 8.97
C GLY A 290 14.58 -3.04 8.77
N ARG A 291 15.02 -2.81 7.53
CA ARG A 291 15.81 -1.62 7.18
C ARG A 291 15.21 -0.94 5.96
N TRP A 292 15.17 0.38 5.99
CA TRP A 292 15.10 1.20 4.80
C TRP A 292 16.40 1.02 3.98
N ARG A 293 16.31 1.08 2.65
CA ARG A 293 17.46 0.86 1.74
C ARG A 293 17.49 1.87 0.61
#